data_AF-A0A0B1R1U2-F1
#
_entry.id   AF-A0A0B1R1U2-F1
#
_cell.length_a   1.000
_cell.length_b   1.000
_cell.length_c   1.000
_cell.angle_alpha   90.00
_cell.angle_beta   90.00
_cell.angle_gamma   90.00
#
_symmetry.space_group_name_H-M   'P 1'
#
loop_
_entity.id
_entity.type
_entity.pdbx_description
1 polymer ?
#
loop_
_entity_poly.entity_id
_entity_poly.type
_entity_poly.pdbx_seq_one_letter_code
_entity_poly.pdbx_strand_id
1 'polypeptide(L)'
;MLTPQQQADARRYMGYSMLGDTSPDERSDAAYAQVTSGRYQTLAHRLKTLRDEEETIVVNYLITLAGLESGIARAAENLDTDKAAVWQRNRSEVSDRTRLYNQWRRQLCGLLGITPGPSLGNGSIRLVRS
;
A
#
# COMPACT_ATOMS: atom_id res chain seq x y z
N MET A 1 -1.72 -17.07 10.42
CA MET A 1 -0.53 -16.55 9.69
C MET A 1 -0.88 -16.07 8.30
N LEU A 2 -0.43 -14.86 7.92
CA LEU A 2 -0.54 -14.35 6.53
C LEU A 2 0.23 -15.23 5.54
N THR A 3 -0.37 -15.46 4.36
CA THR A 3 0.27 -16.23 3.28
C THR A 3 1.44 -15.44 2.67
N PRO A 4 2.41 -16.11 2.01
CA PRO A 4 3.51 -15.42 1.34
C PRO A 4 3.04 -14.36 0.33
N GLN A 5 1.95 -14.67 -0.38
CA GLN A 5 1.33 -13.73 -1.32
C GLN A 5 0.80 -12.48 -0.60
N GLN A 6 0.07 -12.65 0.51
CA GLN A 6 -0.45 -11.54 1.30
C GLN A 6 0.66 -10.66 1.88
N GLN A 7 1.79 -11.26 2.26
CA GLN A 7 2.97 -10.52 2.74
C GLN A 7 3.59 -9.67 1.63
N ALA A 8 3.71 -10.24 0.42
CA ALA A 8 4.19 -9.51 -0.76
C ALA A 8 3.25 -8.37 -1.15
N ASP A 9 1.94 -8.62 -1.15
CA ASP A 9 0.92 -7.61 -1.45
C ASP A 9 0.92 -6.48 -0.42
N ALA A 10 1.01 -6.79 0.88
CA ALA A 10 1.14 -5.79 1.93
C ALA A 10 2.34 -4.87 1.68
N ARG A 11 3.52 -5.45 1.39
CA ARG A 11 4.74 -4.69 1.09
C ARG A 11 4.58 -3.78 -0.12
N ARG A 12 4.03 -4.30 -1.21
CA ARG A 12 3.78 -3.56 -2.46
C ARG A 12 2.79 -2.42 -2.23
N TYR A 13 1.67 -2.69 -1.55
CA TYR A 13 0.69 -1.66 -1.23
C TYR A 13 1.23 -0.61 -0.27
N MET A 14 2.13 -0.96 0.64
CA MET A 14 2.84 0.02 1.49
C MET A 14 3.94 0.78 0.74
N GLY A 15 4.12 0.50 -0.55
CA GLY A 15 4.97 1.27 -1.44
C GLY A 15 6.45 0.92 -1.37
N TYR A 16 6.79 -0.23 -0.79
CA TYR A 16 8.13 -0.79 -0.79
C TYR A 16 8.34 -1.68 -2.01
N SER A 17 9.57 -1.73 -2.51
CA SER A 17 9.95 -2.58 -3.63
C SER A 17 9.76 -4.07 -3.30
N MET A 18 9.45 -4.85 -4.32
CA MET A 18 9.49 -6.31 -4.24
C MET A 18 10.90 -6.78 -3.89
N LEU A 19 10.97 -7.91 -3.20
CA LEU A 19 12.22 -8.43 -2.63
C LEU A 19 12.96 -9.39 -3.57
N GLY A 20 12.25 -10.00 -4.52
CA GLY A 20 12.85 -10.94 -5.47
C GLY A 20 13.39 -12.18 -4.77
N ASP A 21 14.66 -12.48 -5.03
CA ASP A 21 15.44 -13.58 -4.44
C ASP A 21 15.95 -13.27 -3.02
N THR A 22 15.86 -12.01 -2.58
CA THR A 22 16.31 -11.61 -1.25
C THR A 22 15.20 -11.82 -0.23
N SER A 23 15.54 -12.39 0.93
CA SER A 23 14.62 -12.49 2.07
C SER A 23 15.04 -11.50 3.16
N PRO A 24 14.25 -10.43 3.40
CA PRO A 24 14.57 -9.48 4.45
C PRO A 24 14.40 -10.15 5.81
N ASP A 25 15.37 -9.89 6.68
CA ASP A 25 15.35 -10.31 8.08
C ASP A 25 15.03 -9.10 9.00
N GLU A 26 15.23 -9.28 10.30
CA GLU A 26 14.99 -8.25 11.32
C GLU A 26 15.97 -7.06 11.25
N ARG A 27 17.00 -7.12 10.41
CA ARG A 27 18.09 -6.12 10.33
C ARG A 27 18.30 -5.54 8.94
N SER A 28 17.84 -6.23 7.89
CA SER A 28 18.11 -5.91 6.48
C SER A 28 16.89 -5.36 5.74
N ASP A 29 15.71 -5.30 6.37
CA ASP A 29 14.55 -4.71 5.72
C ASP A 29 14.62 -3.18 5.68
N ALA A 30 14.55 -2.61 4.48
CA ALA A 30 14.38 -1.16 4.29
C ALA A 30 13.06 -0.62 4.87
N ALA A 31 12.08 -1.51 5.08
CA ALA A 31 10.82 -1.18 5.73
C ALA A 31 10.91 -1.50 7.24
N TYR A 32 11.25 -0.51 8.05
CA TYR A 32 11.33 -0.64 9.50
C TYR A 32 10.78 0.61 10.19
N ALA A 33 10.29 0.44 11.42
CA ALA A 33 9.88 1.56 12.26
C ALA A 33 10.02 1.24 13.75
N GLN A 34 10.01 2.30 14.55
CA GLN A 34 9.96 2.18 15.99
C GLN A 34 8.52 1.84 16.42
N VAL A 35 8.34 0.66 17.02
CA VAL A 35 7.02 0.14 17.42
C VAL A 35 6.71 0.46 18.88
N THR A 36 7.73 0.52 19.73
CA THR A 36 7.61 0.89 21.14
C THR A 36 8.85 1.67 21.59
N SER A 37 8.81 2.27 22.77
CA SER A 37 9.98 2.96 23.34
C SER A 37 11.22 2.05 23.28
N GLY A 38 12.20 2.42 22.45
CA GLY A 38 13.45 1.69 22.25
C GLY A 38 13.42 0.41 21.41
N ARG A 39 12.29 0.01 20.79
CA ARG A 39 12.23 -1.19 19.92
C ARG A 39 11.86 -0.86 18.49
N TYR A 40 12.75 -1.20 17.58
CA TYR A 40 12.52 -1.18 16.14
C TYR A 40 12.13 -2.57 15.65
N GLN A 41 11.15 -2.64 14.76
CA GLN A 41 10.79 -3.87 14.07
C GLN A 41 10.70 -3.62 12.57
N THR A 42 11.08 -4.63 11.80
CA THR A 42 10.91 -4.63 10.36
C THR A 42 9.49 -5.02 9.97
N LEU A 43 9.06 -4.61 8.78
CA LEU A 43 7.79 -5.02 8.20
C LEU A 43 7.70 -6.54 8.09
N ALA A 44 8.78 -7.19 7.63
CA ALA A 44 8.85 -8.65 7.54
C ALA A 44 8.60 -9.35 8.89
N HIS A 45 9.17 -8.83 9.99
CA HIS A 45 8.91 -9.36 11.33
C HIS A 45 7.45 -9.14 11.74
N ARG A 46 6.92 -7.92 11.53
CA ARG A 46 5.53 -7.60 11.92
C ARG A 46 4.52 -8.49 11.22
N LEU A 47 4.62 -8.65 9.90
CA LEU A 47 3.69 -9.46 9.11
C LEU A 47 3.73 -10.96 9.50
N LYS A 48 4.82 -11.44 10.10
CA LYS A 48 4.97 -12.81 10.60
C LYS A 48 4.51 -13.00 12.05
N THR A 49 4.39 -11.92 12.82
CA THR A 49 4.16 -11.95 14.28
C THR A 49 2.83 -11.31 14.68
N LEU A 50 1.93 -11.07 13.72
CA LEU A 50 0.57 -10.59 13.99
C LEU A 50 -0.22 -11.61 14.81
N ARG A 51 -1.13 -11.12 15.64
CA ARG A 51 -2.16 -11.95 16.28
C ARG A 51 -3.26 -12.29 15.29
N ASP A 52 -3.97 -13.38 15.51
CA ASP A 52 -5.02 -13.87 14.60
C ASP A 52 -6.10 -12.81 14.28
N GLU A 53 -6.45 -11.96 15.26
CA GLU A 53 -7.40 -10.86 15.04
C GLU A 53 -6.81 -9.76 14.14
N GLU A 54 -5.54 -9.42 14.35
CA GLU A 54 -4.83 -8.42 13.55
C GLU A 54 -4.61 -8.90 12.13
N GLU A 55 -4.33 -10.19 11.95
CA GLU A 55 -4.25 -10.81 10.63
C GLU A 55 -5.55 -10.65 9.86
N THR A 56 -6.68 -10.92 10.49
CA THR A 56 -8.00 -10.75 9.86
C THR A 56 -8.21 -9.32 9.40
N ILE A 57 -7.82 -8.33 10.20
CA ILE A 57 -7.89 -6.91 9.83
C ILE A 57 -7.01 -6.63 8.62
N VAL A 58 -5.75 -7.09 8.63
CA VAL A 58 -4.81 -6.88 7.51
C VAL A 58 -5.34 -7.54 6.23
N VAL A 59 -5.84 -8.78 6.30
CA VAL A 59 -6.42 -9.48 5.16
C VAL A 59 -7.58 -8.69 4.55
N ASN A 60 -8.47 -8.15 5.37
CA ASN A 60 -9.59 -7.32 4.90
C ASN A 60 -9.09 -6.06 4.17
N TYR A 61 -8.05 -5.40 4.69
CA TYR A 61 -7.39 -4.28 4.01
C TYR A 61 -6.83 -4.69 2.64
N LEU A 62 -6.17 -5.84 2.55
CA LEU A 62 -5.60 -6.34 1.30
C LEU A 62 -6.69 -6.63 0.26
N ILE A 63 -7.82 -7.21 0.68
CA ILE A 63 -8.98 -7.45 -0.19
C ILE A 63 -9.54 -6.12 -0.72
N THR A 64 -9.75 -5.14 0.16
CA THR A 64 -10.24 -3.81 -0.26
C THR A 64 -9.28 -3.13 -1.24
N LEU A 65 -7.98 -3.19 -0.97
CA LEU A 65 -6.95 -2.61 -1.85
C LEU A 65 -6.91 -3.27 -3.23
N ALA A 66 -7.03 -4.60 -3.29
CA ALA A 66 -7.11 -5.33 -4.55
C ALA A 66 -8.36 -4.93 -5.37
N GLY A 67 -9.50 -4.76 -4.70
CA GLY A 67 -10.73 -4.29 -5.33
C GLY A 67 -10.62 -2.86 -5.89
N LEU A 68 -9.99 -1.95 -5.14
CA LEU A 68 -9.75 -0.58 -5.58
C LEU A 68 -8.78 -0.52 -6.77
N GLU A 69 -7.70 -1.30 -6.74
CA GLU A 69 -6.72 -1.42 -7.81
C GLU A 69 -7.36 -1.93 -9.12
N SER A 70 -8.12 -3.02 -9.04
CA SER A 70 -8.87 -3.55 -10.20
C SER A 70 -9.91 -2.54 -10.71
N GLY A 71 -10.59 -1.83 -9.81
CA GLY A 71 -11.56 -0.81 -10.16
C GLY A 71 -10.95 0.38 -10.91
N ILE A 72 -9.69 0.74 -10.64
CA ILE A 72 -8.95 1.76 -11.39
C ILE A 72 -8.62 1.24 -12.80
N ALA A 73 -8.09 0.01 -12.91
CA ALA A 73 -7.75 -0.59 -14.21
C ALA A 73 -8.96 -0.65 -15.16
N ARG A 74 -10.12 -1.11 -14.66
CA ARG A 74 -11.37 -1.16 -15.44
C ARG A 74 -11.88 0.23 -15.84
N ALA A 75 -11.69 1.23 -14.99
CA ALA A 75 -12.05 2.61 -15.33
C ALA A 75 -11.10 3.16 -16.41
N ALA A 76 -9.84 2.74 -16.41
CA ALA A 76 -8.84 3.14 -17.41
C ALA A 76 -9.11 2.56 -18.80
N GLU A 77 -9.57 1.31 -18.91
CA GLU A 77 -9.94 0.68 -20.20
C GLU A 77 -10.99 1.49 -20.98
N ASN A 78 -11.86 2.21 -20.26
CA ASN A 78 -12.92 3.01 -20.85
C ASN A 78 -12.49 4.44 -21.23
N LEU A 79 -11.22 4.83 -21.01
CA LEU A 79 -10.72 6.16 -21.41
C LEU A 79 -10.69 6.33 -22.94
N ASP A 80 -10.51 5.26 -23.71
CA ASP A 80 -10.33 5.35 -25.17
C ASP A 80 -11.67 5.47 -25.94
N THR A 81 -12.80 5.26 -25.24
CA THR A 81 -14.16 5.31 -25.84
C THR A 81 -14.81 6.70 -25.70
N ASP A 82 -14.02 7.72 -25.34
CA ASP A 82 -14.48 9.08 -24.98
C ASP A 82 -14.97 9.93 -26.17
N LYS A 83 -15.07 9.36 -27.38
CA LYS A 83 -15.56 10.07 -28.58
C LYS A 83 -17.01 9.77 -28.98
N ALA A 84 -17.69 8.80 -28.37
CA ALA A 84 -18.92 8.25 -28.96
C ALA A 84 -20.24 8.46 -28.18
N ALA A 85 -20.24 9.00 -26.95
CA ALA A 85 -21.47 9.08 -26.16
C ALA A 85 -21.80 10.50 -25.66
N VAL A 86 -23.06 10.91 -25.88
CA VAL A 86 -23.67 12.19 -25.51
C VAL A 86 -23.83 12.37 -23.97
N TRP A 87 -23.54 11.33 -23.18
CA TRP A 87 -23.57 11.40 -21.72
C TRP A 87 -22.23 11.82 -21.15
N GLN A 88 -22.20 13.03 -20.60
CA GLN A 88 -21.05 13.66 -19.97
C GLN A 88 -20.65 12.85 -18.72
N ARG A 89 -19.66 11.96 -18.84
CA ARG A 89 -19.16 11.18 -17.71
C ARG A 89 -18.18 12.01 -16.87
N ASN A 90 -18.05 11.66 -15.58
CA ASN A 90 -17.17 12.34 -14.63
C ASN A 90 -15.68 12.18 -15.04
N ARG A 91 -15.13 13.21 -15.68
CA ARG A 91 -13.73 13.24 -16.16
C ARG A 91 -12.70 13.07 -15.03
N SER A 92 -13.11 13.21 -13.76
CA SER A 92 -12.25 12.97 -12.59
C SER A 92 -12.34 11.55 -12.00
N GLU A 93 -13.18 10.64 -12.53
CA GLU A 93 -13.45 9.33 -11.89
C GLU A 93 -12.17 8.52 -11.62
N VAL A 94 -11.26 8.42 -12.59
CA VAL A 94 -9.98 7.70 -12.42
C VAL A 94 -9.09 8.38 -11.38
N SER A 95 -9.06 9.72 -11.39
CA SER A 95 -8.30 10.52 -10.42
C SER A 95 -8.83 10.33 -9.00
N ASP A 96 -10.15 10.37 -8.82
CA ASP A 96 -10.82 10.18 -7.53
C ASP A 96 -10.59 8.77 -6.97
N ARG A 97 -10.72 7.75 -7.84
CA ARG A 97 -10.42 6.35 -7.47
C ARG A 97 -8.95 6.16 -7.09
N THR A 98 -8.02 6.77 -7.83
CA THR A 98 -6.59 6.72 -7.53
C THR A 98 -6.27 7.38 -6.19
N ARG A 99 -6.89 8.53 -5.90
CA ARG A 99 -6.76 9.22 -4.61
C ARG A 99 -7.26 8.34 -3.46
N LEU A 100 -8.43 7.72 -3.62
CA LEU A 100 -8.99 6.79 -2.63
C LEU A 100 -8.05 5.59 -2.40
N TYR A 101 -7.55 4.97 -3.47
CA TYR A 101 -6.58 3.88 -3.38
C TYR A 101 -5.32 4.28 -2.60
N ASN A 102 -4.73 5.43 -2.91
CA ASN A 102 -3.55 5.93 -2.19
C ASN A 102 -3.85 6.27 -0.71
N GLN A 103 -5.06 6.72 -0.39
CA GLN A 103 -5.49 6.93 1.00
C GLN A 103 -5.53 5.62 1.77
N TRP A 104 -6.14 4.57 1.22
CA TRP A 104 -6.19 3.24 1.84
C TRP A 104 -4.80 2.63 2.05
N ARG A 105 -3.89 2.81 1.08
CA ARG A 105 -2.50 2.37 1.21
C ARG A 105 -1.78 3.04 2.38
N ARG A 106 -2.02 4.34 2.59
CA ARG A 106 -1.47 5.09 3.73
C ARG A 106 -2.09 4.69 5.06
N GLN A 107 -3.38 4.37 5.08
CA GLN A 107 -4.04 3.83 6.26
C GLN A 107 -3.46 2.46 6.66
N LEU A 108 -3.15 1.58 5.70
CA LEU A 108 -2.44 0.33 5.95
C LEU A 108 -1.05 0.56 6.57
N CYS A 109 -0.32 1.56 6.08
CA CYS A 109 0.97 1.95 6.66
C CYS A 109 0.81 2.39 8.13
N GLY A 110 -0.19 3.22 8.42
CA GLY A 110 -0.52 3.65 9.78
C GLY A 110 -0.93 2.49 10.69
N LEU A 111 -1.75 1.55 10.20
CA LEU A 111 -2.16 0.34 10.93
C LEU A 111 -0.95 -0.51 11.33
N LEU A 112 -0.04 -0.72 10.38
CA LEU A 112 1.17 -1.50 10.62
C LEU A 112 2.27 -0.69 11.32
N GLY A 113 2.08 0.61 11.55
CA GLY A 113 3.06 1.47 12.22
C GLY A 113 4.38 1.63 11.44
N ILE A 114 4.40 1.32 10.15
CA ILE A 114 5.55 1.49 9.27
C ILE A 114 5.27 2.68 8.34
N THR A 115 6.23 3.59 8.20
CA THR A 115 6.12 4.74 7.32
C THR A 115 5.85 4.31 5.86
N PRO A 116 5.08 5.06 5.07
CA PRO A 116 4.91 4.75 3.65
C PRO A 116 6.26 4.66 2.92
N GLY A 117 6.41 3.63 2.09
CA GLY A 117 7.63 3.41 1.31
C GLY A 117 7.83 4.45 0.20
N PRO A 118 8.99 4.42 -0.49
CA PRO A 118 9.38 5.44 -1.46
C PRO A 118 8.35 5.69 -2.57
N SER A 119 7.66 4.65 -3.04
CA SER A 119 6.66 4.80 -4.12
C SER A 119 5.33 5.42 -3.67
N LEU A 120 5.08 5.52 -2.37
CA LEU A 120 3.93 6.21 -1.78
C LEU A 120 4.24 7.65 -1.38
N GLY A 121 5.48 8.10 -1.59
CA GLY A 121 5.97 9.39 -1.14
C GLY A 121 5.00 10.54 -1.41
N ASN A 122 4.94 11.50 -0.47
CA ASN A 122 4.47 12.83 -0.82
C ASN A 122 5.42 13.32 -1.90
N GLY A 123 4.96 13.72 -3.09
CA GLY A 123 5.80 14.24 -4.18
C GLY A 123 6.60 15.51 -3.86
N SER A 124 6.91 15.76 -2.59
CA SER A 124 7.75 16.82 -2.07
C SER A 124 8.87 16.22 -1.23
N ILE A 125 10.09 16.18 -1.77
CA ILE A 125 11.30 16.21 -0.93
C ILE A 125 11.24 17.55 -0.19
N ARG A 126 10.87 17.55 1.10
CA ARG A 126 11.00 18.75 1.93
C ARG A 126 12.43 18.78 2.45
N LEU A 127 13.31 19.49 1.74
CA LEU A 127 14.63 19.87 2.23
C LEU A 127 14.44 20.72 3.49
N VAL A 128 14.63 20.11 4.66
CA VAL A 128 14.78 20.85 5.92
C VAL A 128 16.27 21.08 6.10
N ARG A 129 16.71 22.33 5.99
CA ARG A 129 18.08 22.72 6.30
C ARG A 129 18.17 22.89 7.81
N SER A 130 19.10 22.18 8.44
CA SER A 130 19.55 22.42 9.82
C SER A 130 20.51 23.60 9.86
#